data_AF-A0A8T5LG56-F1
#
_entry.id   AF-A0A8T5LG56-F1
#
_cell.length_a   1.000
_cell.length_b   1.000
_cell.length_c   1.000
_cell.angle_alpha   90.00
_cell.angle_beta   90.00
_cell.angle_gamma   90.00
#
_symmetry.space_group_name_H-M   'P 1'
#
loop_
_entity.id
_entity.type
_entity.pdbx_description
1 polymer ?
#
loop_
_entity_poly.entity_id
_entity_poly.type
_entity_poly.pdbx_seq_one_letter_code
_entity_poly.pdbx_strand_id
1 'polypeptide(L)'
;MVRKKTKRSEKKTRSKKTVHQEKAASDSKNVVRINKHLLIGLGVLAVALIAWFLLSPIKGGSPTTTPSDQKSYFDMYVMSQCPYGAQAEDEAIKAIKKFNGVVGLNIYYIVDSQGTGFGSLHGQPEVDENIRQLCIKELYPKLFYDYLLCFNENYAAGQTQYVSCANKLGIDTKKVADYADKKGAELLRASEAQSKKVGASGSPTIYLDGAPYQSGRSELDFARAVCDKYNYELEGCTGIPKPVVFEVIIVSDQNCPSCDTSRIRSVTKQLFPGATFKTVQFDSAEGKQLVQANSLEYLPAYLFDEKVVETNTWKTNPQITSSFEKLDTGYKLLDQASGATWFVDENKRKEYQQLMTTYPKRNLEALGYTSDKPRLDYFVMSFCPYGNPADEAASQVYSLLGDSVVIVPHYIMGVSNGQLNALHGVQEANQNVRELCVLKEFGMQKFFDFTLKSNQLCTSANADSCWESAATQSGVDAAKVKACESSQKLAIAQQESDLINSLVSLYNGQLVSPSASPTFLINGETYSGGRDGESLKNALCAKFTGELPAECSQVITAQVAAPQGNC
;
A
#
# COMPACT_ATOMS: atom_id res chain seq x y z
N MET A 1 56.25 47.27 -0.53
CA MET A 1 56.73 48.20 0.52
C MET A 1 55.68 48.28 1.63
N VAL A 2 56.08 47.94 2.87
CA VAL A 2 55.72 48.61 4.16
C VAL A 2 54.22 48.73 4.51
N ARG A 3 53.67 47.86 5.38
CA ARG A 3 53.53 47.92 6.88
C ARG A 3 52.17 48.46 7.39
N LYS A 4 51.49 47.57 8.13
CA LYS A 4 51.02 47.68 9.53
C LYS A 4 50.35 48.97 10.06
N LYS A 5 49.16 48.73 10.64
CA LYS A 5 48.72 48.96 12.04
C LYS A 5 47.86 50.21 12.41
N THR A 6 46.71 49.86 13.00
CA THR A 6 46.11 50.27 14.31
C THR A 6 45.18 51.48 14.50
N LYS A 7 43.97 51.12 14.99
CA LYS A 7 43.21 51.58 16.19
C LYS A 7 42.56 52.98 16.28
N ARG A 8 41.22 52.98 16.46
CA ARG A 8 40.40 53.29 17.69
C ARG A 8 39.29 54.35 17.52
N SER A 9 38.11 54.01 18.10
CA SER A 9 36.98 54.82 18.64
C SER A 9 36.23 55.76 17.67
N GLU A 10 34.90 55.97 17.71
CA GLU A 10 33.92 55.89 18.80
C GLU A 10 32.45 55.88 18.29
N LYS A 11 31.58 55.18 19.05
CA LYS A 11 30.11 55.26 19.25
C LYS A 11 29.18 56.07 18.30
N LYS A 12 28.10 55.41 17.86
CA LYS A 12 26.69 55.76 18.22
C LYS A 12 25.66 54.64 17.93
N THR A 13 25.16 54.07 19.04
CA THR A 13 23.83 53.51 19.36
C THR A 13 22.71 53.42 18.30
N ARG A 14 22.09 52.23 18.17
CA ARG A 14 20.63 52.03 18.41
C ARG A 14 20.26 50.55 18.69
N SER A 15 19.67 50.39 19.88
CA SER A 15 19.00 49.25 20.54
C SER A 15 18.39 48.11 19.71
N LYS A 16 18.76 46.86 20.04
CA LYS A 16 17.97 45.63 19.81
C LYS A 16 17.24 45.26 21.11
N LYS A 17 15.93 44.98 21.01
CA LYS A 17 15.10 44.41 22.09
C LYS A 17 15.33 42.90 22.15
N THR A 18 15.67 42.40 23.34
CA THR A 18 15.70 40.99 23.71
C THR A 18 14.47 40.71 24.57
N VAL A 19 13.76 39.62 24.30
CA VAL A 19 12.65 39.12 25.11
C VAL A 19 13.22 38.03 26.02
N HIS A 20 13.16 38.23 27.34
CA HIS A 20 13.31 37.19 28.35
C HIS A 20 11.93 36.86 28.92
N GLN A 21 11.60 35.56 28.95
CA GLN A 21 10.55 34.98 29.78
C GLN A 21 11.17 34.60 31.13
N GLU A 22 10.57 35.04 32.23
CA GLU A 22 10.81 34.54 33.57
C GLU A 22 9.48 34.06 34.18
N LYS A 23 9.55 32.90 34.86
CA LYS A 23 8.53 32.32 35.73
C LYS A 23 8.46 33.10 37.05
N ALA A 24 7.25 33.30 37.58
CA ALA A 24 7.03 33.34 39.03
C ALA A 24 5.56 33.04 39.38
N ALA A 25 5.38 32.20 40.40
CA ALA A 25 4.11 31.83 41.02
C ALA A 25 3.67 32.88 42.05
N SER A 26 2.36 32.97 42.34
CA SER A 26 1.85 33.57 43.58
C SER A 26 0.45 33.04 43.91
N ASP A 27 0.33 32.58 45.17
CA ASP A 27 -0.89 32.28 45.92
C ASP A 27 -1.83 33.49 46.04
N SER A 28 -3.15 33.23 46.11
CA SER A 28 -4.07 34.03 46.93
C SER A 28 -5.31 33.23 47.34
N LYS A 29 -5.51 33.09 48.66
CA LYS A 29 -6.71 32.53 49.30
C LYS A 29 -7.84 33.56 49.26
N ASN A 30 -9.05 33.15 48.84
CA ASN A 30 -10.28 33.95 48.99
C ASN A 30 -11.29 33.21 49.88
N VAL A 31 -11.71 33.87 50.95
CA VAL A 31 -12.75 33.45 51.89
C VAL A 31 -14.08 34.02 51.43
N VAL A 32 -15.08 33.17 51.17
CA VAL A 32 -16.45 33.58 50.81
C VAL A 32 -17.35 33.53 52.05
N ARG A 33 -17.98 34.67 52.39
CA ARG A 33 -19.06 34.76 53.39
C ARG A 33 -20.39 34.35 52.73
N ILE A 34 -21.07 33.34 53.29
CA ILE A 34 -22.40 32.88 52.85
C ILE A 34 -23.49 33.55 53.69
N ASN A 35 -24.53 34.05 53.01
CA ASN A 35 -25.70 34.71 53.59
C ASN A 35 -26.80 33.68 53.96
N LYS A 36 -27.26 33.68 55.21
CA LYS A 36 -28.12 32.63 55.82
C LYS A 36 -29.61 32.64 55.41
N HIS A 37 -30.04 33.54 54.53
CA HIS A 37 -31.47 33.65 54.16
C HIS A 37 -31.86 32.95 52.84
N LEU A 38 -30.94 32.25 52.16
CA LEU A 38 -31.23 31.51 50.93
C LEU A 38 -31.54 30.00 51.14
N LEU A 39 -31.58 29.53 52.39
CA LEU A 39 -31.67 28.09 52.73
C LEU A 39 -33.06 27.62 53.18
N ILE A 40 -34.08 28.48 53.23
CA ILE A 40 -35.43 28.09 53.71
C ILE A 40 -36.45 27.95 52.57
N GLY A 41 -36.16 28.46 51.35
CA GLY A 41 -37.05 28.32 50.18
C GLY A 41 -36.87 27.04 49.36
N LEU A 42 -35.73 26.35 49.48
CA LEU A 42 -35.39 25.16 48.66
C LEU A 42 -35.85 23.83 49.28
N GLY A 43 -36.17 23.81 50.58
CA GLY A 43 -36.60 22.59 51.27
C GLY A 43 -38.06 22.19 51.03
N VAL A 44 -38.95 23.15 50.75
CA VAL A 44 -40.39 22.89 50.61
C VAL A 44 -40.75 22.40 49.19
N LEU A 45 -40.00 22.81 48.15
CA LEU A 45 -40.23 22.34 46.78
C LEU A 45 -39.74 20.89 46.54
N ALA A 46 -38.68 20.47 47.24
CA ALA A 46 -38.10 19.13 47.06
C ALA A 46 -39.00 18.02 47.64
N VAL A 47 -39.73 18.29 48.72
CA VAL A 47 -40.63 17.29 49.36
C VAL A 47 -41.93 17.11 48.57
N ALA A 48 -42.44 18.15 47.89
CA ALA A 48 -43.64 18.07 47.06
C ALA A 48 -43.42 17.28 45.75
N LEU A 49 -42.22 17.35 45.16
CA LEU A 49 -41.89 16.63 43.91
C LEU A 49 -41.68 15.12 44.13
N ILE A 50 -41.19 14.71 45.31
CA ILE A 50 -40.98 13.30 45.66
C ILE A 50 -42.32 12.60 45.95
N ALA A 51 -43.30 13.31 46.52
CA ALA A 51 -44.64 12.76 46.78
C ALA A 51 -45.48 12.55 45.49
N TRP A 52 -45.24 13.32 44.43
CA TRP A 52 -45.96 13.15 43.16
C TRP A 52 -45.46 11.94 42.35
N PHE A 53 -44.17 11.60 42.48
CA PHE A 53 -43.57 10.43 41.84
C PHE A 53 -43.95 9.10 42.50
N LEU A 54 -44.28 9.09 43.80
CA LEU A 54 -44.59 7.87 44.56
C LEU A 54 -46.06 7.41 44.48
N LEU A 55 -46.97 8.23 43.94
CA LEU A 55 -48.42 7.93 43.87
C LEU A 55 -49.00 7.93 42.45
N SER A 56 -48.17 8.04 41.42
CA SER A 56 -48.61 7.90 40.02
C SER A 56 -48.64 6.41 39.63
N PRO A 57 -49.78 5.85 39.19
CA PRO A 57 -49.85 4.46 38.75
C PRO A 57 -49.03 4.30 37.46
N ILE A 58 -47.90 3.62 37.55
CA ILE A 58 -47.11 3.20 36.40
C ILE A 58 -47.97 2.20 35.61
N LYS A 59 -48.60 2.65 34.53
CA LYS A 59 -49.04 1.75 33.46
C LYS A 59 -47.79 1.18 32.81
N GLY A 60 -47.31 0.09 33.41
CA GLY A 60 -46.28 -0.78 32.85
C GLY A 60 -46.82 -1.42 31.58
N GLY A 61 -46.38 -0.88 30.46
CA GLY A 61 -46.72 -1.31 29.12
C GLY A 61 -45.85 -0.51 28.16
N SER A 62 -44.54 -0.72 28.22
CA SER A 62 -43.68 -0.30 27.12
C SER A 62 -44.17 -1.05 25.88
N PRO A 63 -44.52 -0.38 24.78
CA PRO A 63 -44.89 -1.09 23.57
C PRO A 63 -43.66 -1.89 23.14
N THR A 64 -43.76 -3.21 23.15
CA THR A 64 -42.88 -4.08 22.38
C THR A 64 -43.14 -3.77 20.92
N THR A 65 -42.46 -2.76 20.38
CA THR A 65 -42.27 -2.65 18.94
C THR A 65 -41.41 -3.84 18.56
N THR A 66 -42.01 -4.83 17.90
CA THR A 66 -41.29 -5.87 17.18
C THR A 66 -40.18 -5.20 16.35
N PRO A 67 -38.93 -5.71 16.31
CA PRO A 67 -37.82 -5.13 15.52
C PRO A 67 -38.09 -4.97 14.01
N SER A 68 -39.27 -5.36 13.54
CA SER A 68 -39.68 -5.49 12.15
C SER A 68 -40.08 -4.17 11.45
N ASP A 69 -40.28 -3.06 12.16
CA ASP A 69 -40.81 -1.82 11.54
C ASP A 69 -39.73 -0.81 11.12
N GLN A 70 -38.49 -0.95 11.60
CA GLN A 70 -37.40 -0.06 11.21
C GLN A 70 -36.58 -0.65 10.06
N LYS A 71 -36.63 -0.03 8.88
CA LYS A 71 -35.76 -0.41 7.76
C LYS A 71 -34.31 -0.03 8.04
N SER A 72 -33.39 -0.90 7.65
CA SER A 72 -31.95 -0.62 7.68
C SER A 72 -31.42 -0.24 6.31
N TYR A 73 -30.35 0.54 6.29
CA TYR A 73 -29.70 0.99 5.06
C TYR A 73 -28.19 0.81 5.14
N PHE A 74 -27.63 0.26 4.06
CA PHE A 74 -26.24 0.54 3.74
C PHE A 74 -26.15 1.94 3.14
N ASP A 75 -25.35 2.81 3.73
CA ASP A 75 -24.96 4.08 3.11
C ASP A 75 -23.60 3.88 2.45
N MET A 76 -23.56 3.96 1.13
CA MET A 76 -22.34 3.80 0.33
C MET A 76 -21.95 5.11 -0.32
N TYR A 77 -20.70 5.50 -0.10
CA TYR A 77 -20.07 6.67 -0.69
C TYR A 77 -19.05 6.18 -1.72
N VAL A 78 -19.34 6.43 -2.99
CA VAL A 78 -18.67 5.80 -4.13
C VAL A 78 -18.29 6.82 -5.20
N MET A 79 -17.61 6.35 -6.23
CA MET A 79 -17.50 7.03 -7.52
C MET A 79 -17.98 6.07 -8.61
N SER A 80 -18.78 6.55 -9.56
CA SER A 80 -19.49 5.67 -10.52
C SER A 80 -18.57 4.85 -11.43
N GLN A 81 -17.31 5.26 -11.65
CA GLN A 81 -16.35 4.51 -12.47
C GLN A 81 -15.27 3.80 -11.64
N CYS A 82 -15.45 3.71 -10.32
CA CYS A 82 -14.51 3.01 -9.45
C CYS A 82 -14.78 1.49 -9.45
N PRO A 83 -13.82 0.63 -9.84
CA PRO A 83 -13.99 -0.84 -9.79
C PRO A 83 -14.43 -1.36 -8.42
N TYR A 84 -13.86 -0.78 -7.37
CA TYR A 84 -14.13 -1.16 -5.99
C TYR A 84 -15.50 -0.72 -5.50
N GLY A 85 -16.01 0.41 -6.01
CA GLY A 85 -17.36 0.90 -5.74
C GLY A 85 -18.38 -0.01 -6.42
N ALA A 86 -18.22 -0.24 -7.72
CA ALA A 86 -19.05 -1.13 -8.52
C ALA A 86 -19.17 -2.54 -7.90
N GLN A 87 -18.04 -3.13 -7.48
CA GLN A 87 -18.05 -4.42 -6.78
C GLN A 87 -18.92 -4.37 -5.51
N ALA A 88 -18.76 -3.35 -4.67
CA ALA A 88 -19.50 -3.26 -3.41
C ALA A 88 -21.00 -3.05 -3.63
N GLU A 89 -21.37 -2.20 -4.58
CA GLU A 89 -22.76 -1.99 -4.96
C GLU A 89 -23.41 -3.28 -5.46
N ASP A 90 -22.76 -3.99 -6.38
CA ASP A 90 -23.30 -5.22 -6.96
C ASP A 90 -23.54 -6.27 -5.88
N GLU A 91 -22.52 -6.52 -5.05
CA GLU A 91 -22.57 -7.54 -4.02
C GLU A 91 -23.55 -7.17 -2.88
N ALA A 92 -23.65 -5.89 -2.52
CA ALA A 92 -24.67 -5.44 -1.58
C ALA A 92 -26.08 -5.53 -2.16
N ILE A 93 -26.30 -5.16 -3.42
CA ILE A 93 -27.61 -5.27 -4.08
C ILE A 93 -28.05 -6.74 -4.11
N LYS A 94 -27.14 -7.67 -4.46
CA LYS A 94 -27.42 -9.11 -4.43
C LYS A 94 -27.79 -9.58 -3.01
N ALA A 95 -27.08 -9.10 -2.00
CA ALA A 95 -27.34 -9.45 -0.61
C ALA A 95 -28.69 -8.89 -0.10
N ILE A 96 -28.97 -7.60 -0.31
CA ILE A 96 -30.19 -6.96 0.23
C ILE A 96 -31.48 -7.52 -0.39
N LYS A 97 -31.41 -8.03 -1.63
CA LYS A 97 -32.54 -8.72 -2.29
C LYS A 97 -33.06 -9.92 -1.48
N LYS A 98 -32.24 -10.53 -0.61
CA LYS A 98 -32.64 -11.63 0.29
C LYS A 98 -33.53 -11.20 1.46
N PHE A 99 -33.55 -9.90 1.79
CA PHE A 99 -34.23 -9.38 2.98
C PHE A 99 -35.55 -8.68 2.65
N ASN A 100 -36.18 -8.99 1.50
CA ASN A 100 -37.55 -8.59 1.14
C ASN A 100 -37.89 -7.10 1.40
N GLY A 101 -36.92 -6.20 1.20
CA GLY A 101 -37.08 -4.75 1.36
C GLY A 101 -37.00 -4.22 2.80
N VAL A 102 -36.63 -5.07 3.78
CA VAL A 102 -36.25 -4.67 5.15
C VAL A 102 -34.92 -3.92 5.14
N VAL A 103 -34.03 -4.27 4.22
CA VAL A 103 -32.73 -3.61 4.03
C VAL A 103 -32.65 -2.94 2.66
N GLY A 104 -32.17 -1.70 2.64
CA GLY A 104 -31.96 -0.90 1.43
C GLY A 104 -30.50 -0.43 1.28
N LEU A 105 -30.26 0.30 0.20
CA LEU A 105 -28.97 0.86 -0.17
C LEU A 105 -29.15 2.33 -0.57
N ASN A 106 -28.43 3.21 0.10
CA ASN A 106 -28.27 4.61 -0.28
C ASN A 106 -26.92 4.79 -0.95
N ILE A 107 -26.93 5.35 -2.16
CA ILE A 107 -25.71 5.74 -2.88
C ILE A 107 -25.51 7.25 -2.78
N TYR A 108 -24.28 7.63 -2.43
CA TYR A 108 -23.76 8.99 -2.42
C TYR A 108 -22.44 9.04 -3.20
N TYR A 109 -22.13 10.18 -3.80
CA TYR A 109 -20.96 10.32 -4.68
C TYR A 109 -19.87 11.17 -4.05
N ILE A 110 -18.64 10.68 -4.18
CA ILE A 110 -17.42 11.38 -3.80
C ILE A 110 -16.99 12.21 -5.01
N VAL A 111 -17.06 13.53 -4.88
CA VAL A 111 -16.63 14.52 -5.87
C VAL A 111 -16.07 15.73 -5.13
N ASP A 112 -15.25 16.52 -5.82
CA ASP A 112 -14.76 17.80 -5.31
C ASP A 112 -15.40 18.96 -6.08
N SER A 113 -16.24 19.74 -5.41
CA SER A 113 -16.74 20.99 -5.97
C SER A 113 -15.61 21.98 -6.26
N GLN A 114 -15.58 22.49 -7.49
CA GLN A 114 -14.62 23.48 -7.98
C GLN A 114 -15.41 24.69 -8.52
N GLY A 115 -15.74 25.64 -7.64
CA GLY A 115 -16.60 26.76 -7.98
C GLY A 115 -18.01 26.32 -8.42
N THR A 116 -18.37 26.55 -9.68
CA THR A 116 -19.66 26.09 -10.24
C THR A 116 -19.62 24.65 -10.77
N GLY A 117 -18.44 24.06 -10.93
CA GLY A 117 -18.24 22.70 -11.48
C GLY A 117 -17.87 21.67 -10.41
N PHE A 118 -17.60 20.43 -10.86
CA PHE A 118 -17.20 19.30 -10.03
C PHE A 118 -16.01 18.58 -10.66
N GLY A 119 -15.10 18.07 -9.82
CA GLY A 119 -14.04 17.16 -10.20
C GLY A 119 -14.24 15.77 -9.59
N SER A 120 -13.70 14.76 -10.24
CA SER A 120 -13.62 13.39 -9.72
C SER A 120 -12.31 12.73 -10.19
N LEU A 121 -11.96 11.58 -9.61
CA LEU A 121 -10.68 10.90 -9.90
C LEU A 121 -10.60 10.35 -11.34
N HIS A 122 -11.74 10.01 -11.96
CA HIS A 122 -11.80 9.56 -13.35
C HIS A 122 -12.27 10.68 -14.33
N GLY A 123 -12.32 11.93 -13.86
CA GLY A 123 -12.63 13.10 -14.68
C GLY A 123 -14.12 13.29 -14.99
N GLN A 124 -14.41 14.19 -15.93
CA GLN A 124 -15.78 14.63 -16.23
C GLN A 124 -16.78 13.50 -16.57
N PRO A 125 -16.40 12.41 -17.28
CA PRO A 125 -17.34 11.33 -17.57
C PRO A 125 -17.94 10.67 -16.32
N GLU A 126 -17.19 10.60 -15.22
CA GLU A 126 -17.66 10.06 -13.94
C GLU A 126 -18.57 11.05 -13.22
N VAL A 127 -18.27 12.36 -13.29
CA VAL A 127 -19.18 13.41 -12.79
C VAL A 127 -20.53 13.34 -13.49
N ASP A 128 -20.52 13.25 -14.82
CA ASP A 128 -21.73 13.18 -15.63
C ASP A 128 -22.57 11.95 -15.27
N GLU A 129 -21.91 10.81 -15.05
CA GLU A 129 -22.58 9.59 -14.66
C GLU A 129 -23.11 9.63 -13.21
N ASN A 130 -22.36 10.20 -12.27
CA ASN A 130 -22.84 10.43 -10.90
C ASN A 130 -24.16 11.22 -10.92
N ILE A 131 -24.23 12.26 -11.75
CA ILE A 131 -25.45 13.06 -11.95
C ILE A 131 -26.58 12.21 -12.53
N ARG A 132 -26.33 11.41 -13.56
CA ARG A 132 -27.37 10.54 -14.16
C ARG A 132 -27.90 9.53 -13.17
N GLN A 133 -27.04 8.89 -12.39
CA GLN A 133 -27.46 7.92 -11.38
C GLN A 133 -28.35 8.57 -10.32
N LEU A 134 -28.01 9.78 -9.84
CA LEU A 134 -28.88 10.57 -8.96
C LEU A 134 -30.22 10.92 -9.62
N CYS A 135 -30.20 11.32 -10.89
CA CYS A 135 -31.43 11.62 -11.64
C CYS A 135 -32.30 10.37 -11.83
N ILE A 136 -31.70 9.22 -12.12
CA ILE A 136 -32.40 7.94 -12.28
C ILE A 136 -33.00 7.49 -10.95
N LYS A 137 -32.30 7.69 -9.83
CA LYS A 137 -32.83 7.41 -8.49
C LYS A 137 -34.13 8.18 -8.21
N GLU A 138 -34.18 9.46 -8.59
CA GLU A 138 -35.37 10.32 -8.40
C GLU A 138 -36.50 9.99 -9.39
N LEU A 139 -36.18 9.78 -10.67
CA LEU A 139 -37.18 9.60 -11.74
C LEU A 139 -37.68 8.17 -11.87
N TYR A 140 -36.83 7.19 -11.57
CA TYR A 140 -37.06 5.76 -11.76
C TYR A 140 -36.61 4.94 -10.53
N PRO A 141 -37.07 5.25 -9.30
CA PRO A 141 -36.58 4.63 -8.07
C PRO A 141 -36.69 3.10 -8.04
N LYS A 142 -37.69 2.54 -8.74
CA LYS A 142 -37.87 1.08 -8.84
C LYS A 142 -36.84 0.39 -9.74
N LEU A 143 -36.23 1.12 -10.68
CA LEU A 143 -35.24 0.60 -11.62
C LEU A 143 -33.80 0.93 -11.18
N PHE A 144 -33.62 1.71 -10.12
CA PHE A 144 -32.31 2.24 -9.75
C PHE A 144 -31.26 1.14 -9.49
N TYR A 145 -31.61 0.09 -8.73
CA TYR A 145 -30.66 -1.01 -8.49
C TYR A 145 -30.39 -1.85 -9.72
N ASP A 146 -31.39 -2.09 -10.57
CA ASP A 146 -31.19 -2.82 -11.81
C ASP A 146 -30.34 -2.00 -12.81
N TYR A 147 -30.45 -0.67 -12.76
CA TYR A 147 -29.59 0.24 -13.49
C TYR A 147 -28.14 0.18 -12.99
N LEU A 148 -27.91 0.27 -11.67
CA LEU A 148 -26.56 0.17 -11.10
C LEU A 148 -25.89 -1.16 -11.48
N LEU A 149 -26.59 -2.28 -11.28
CA LEU A 149 -26.09 -3.62 -11.66
C LEU A 149 -25.72 -3.68 -13.15
N CYS A 150 -26.55 -3.11 -14.03
CA CYS A 150 -26.23 -3.06 -15.45
C CYS A 150 -25.03 -2.15 -15.74
N PHE A 151 -24.98 -0.95 -15.16
CA PHE A 151 -23.91 -0.01 -15.41
C PHE A 151 -22.55 -0.57 -14.96
N ASN A 152 -22.52 -1.24 -13.80
CA ASN A 152 -21.33 -1.84 -13.21
C ASN A 152 -20.73 -2.98 -14.02
N GLU A 153 -21.49 -3.61 -14.95
CA GLU A 153 -20.95 -4.60 -15.89
C GLU A 153 -19.82 -4.02 -16.77
N ASN A 154 -19.86 -2.71 -17.07
CA ASN A 154 -18.83 -2.04 -17.86
C ASN A 154 -18.77 -0.53 -17.55
N TYR A 155 -18.54 -0.19 -16.28
CA TYR A 155 -18.52 1.20 -15.79
C TYR A 155 -17.54 2.11 -16.55
N ALA A 156 -16.41 1.55 -17.02
CA ALA A 156 -15.38 2.28 -17.76
C ALA A 156 -15.85 2.78 -19.13
N ALA A 157 -16.89 2.18 -19.72
CA ALA A 157 -17.45 2.61 -21.01
C ALA A 157 -18.36 3.85 -20.89
N GLY A 158 -18.62 4.35 -19.68
CA GLY A 158 -19.28 5.63 -19.42
C GLY A 158 -20.57 5.81 -20.19
N GLN A 159 -20.64 6.84 -21.05
CA GLN A 159 -21.81 7.17 -21.88
C GLN A 159 -22.38 5.96 -22.64
N THR A 160 -21.51 5.13 -23.22
CA THR A 160 -21.94 3.97 -24.01
C THR A 160 -22.68 2.97 -23.14
N GLN A 161 -22.18 2.72 -21.93
CA GLN A 161 -22.83 1.81 -20.99
C GLN A 161 -24.14 2.39 -20.45
N TYR A 162 -24.16 3.68 -20.12
CA TYR A 162 -25.39 4.39 -19.72
C TYR A 162 -26.52 4.20 -20.74
N VAL A 163 -26.25 4.47 -22.02
CA VAL A 163 -27.27 4.36 -23.09
C VAL A 163 -27.73 2.92 -23.26
N SER A 164 -26.79 1.95 -23.22
CA SER A 164 -27.11 0.53 -23.29
C SER A 164 -28.06 0.09 -22.17
N CYS A 165 -27.72 0.44 -20.92
CA CYS A 165 -28.51 0.09 -19.74
C CYS A 165 -29.86 0.81 -19.69
N ALA A 166 -29.89 2.08 -20.06
CA ALA A 166 -31.13 2.85 -20.12
C ALA A 166 -32.12 2.23 -21.13
N ASN A 167 -31.64 1.87 -22.33
CA ASN A 167 -32.45 1.19 -23.34
C ASN A 167 -32.94 -0.18 -22.86
N LYS A 168 -32.05 -0.98 -22.26
CA LYS A 168 -32.37 -2.32 -21.71
C LYS A 168 -33.48 -2.26 -20.65
N LEU A 169 -33.49 -1.21 -19.82
CA LEU A 169 -34.43 -1.05 -18.70
C LEU A 169 -35.62 -0.15 -19.01
N GLY A 170 -35.71 0.42 -20.23
CA GLY A 170 -36.78 1.33 -20.61
C GLY A 170 -36.72 2.69 -19.90
N ILE A 171 -35.53 3.16 -19.52
CA ILE A 171 -35.30 4.48 -18.94
C ILE A 171 -35.22 5.50 -20.08
N ASP A 172 -36.11 6.52 -20.07
CA ASP A 172 -36.09 7.60 -21.05
C ASP A 172 -34.87 8.51 -20.80
N THR A 173 -33.87 8.37 -21.67
CA THR A 173 -32.59 9.12 -21.60
C THR A 173 -32.79 10.61 -21.81
N LYS A 174 -33.77 11.03 -22.61
CA LYS A 174 -34.10 12.45 -22.79
C LYS A 174 -34.66 13.01 -21.49
N LYS A 175 -35.54 12.28 -20.82
CA LYS A 175 -36.09 12.71 -19.52
C LYS A 175 -35.02 12.82 -18.44
N VAL A 176 -34.04 11.90 -18.44
CA VAL A 176 -32.87 11.97 -17.54
C VAL A 176 -32.01 13.19 -17.85
N ALA A 177 -31.70 13.46 -19.12
CA ALA A 177 -30.94 14.64 -19.53
C ALA A 177 -31.65 15.95 -19.16
N ASP A 178 -32.95 16.07 -19.50
CA ASP A 178 -33.76 17.25 -19.17
C ASP A 178 -33.82 17.52 -17.65
N TYR A 179 -33.75 16.46 -16.83
CA TYR A 179 -33.74 16.57 -15.38
C TYR A 179 -32.34 16.89 -14.83
N ALA A 180 -31.30 16.30 -15.41
CA ALA A 180 -29.90 16.62 -15.09
C ALA A 180 -29.59 18.10 -15.32
N ASP A 181 -30.07 18.68 -16.43
CA ASP A 181 -29.90 20.12 -16.71
C ASP A 181 -30.58 21.02 -15.67
N LYS A 182 -31.72 20.58 -15.11
CA LYS A 182 -32.48 21.37 -14.13
C LYS A 182 -32.02 21.17 -12.69
N LYS A 183 -31.63 19.95 -12.33
CA LYS A 183 -31.46 19.49 -10.94
C LYS A 183 -30.15 18.77 -10.67
N GLY A 184 -29.42 18.35 -11.71
CA GLY A 184 -28.22 17.51 -11.56
C GLY A 184 -27.16 18.11 -10.64
N ALA A 185 -26.83 19.39 -10.82
CA ALA A 185 -25.84 20.07 -9.97
C ALA A 185 -26.33 20.30 -8.53
N GLU A 186 -27.64 20.41 -8.30
CA GLU A 186 -28.21 20.49 -6.94
C GLU A 186 -28.11 19.12 -6.24
N LEU A 187 -28.51 18.06 -6.95
CA LEU A 187 -28.44 16.68 -6.46
C LEU A 187 -27.00 16.27 -6.15
N LEU A 188 -26.05 16.55 -7.05
CA LEU A 188 -24.65 16.18 -6.83
C LEU A 188 -24.04 16.94 -5.65
N ARG A 189 -24.35 18.22 -5.45
CA ARG A 189 -23.92 18.96 -4.24
C ARG A 189 -24.52 18.38 -2.96
N ALA A 190 -25.79 17.98 -2.98
CA ALA A 190 -26.42 17.35 -1.83
C ALA A 190 -25.75 15.99 -1.51
N SER A 191 -25.40 15.23 -2.55
CA SER A 191 -24.68 13.96 -2.44
C SER A 191 -23.26 14.16 -1.89
N GLU A 192 -22.51 15.10 -2.46
CA GLU A 192 -21.18 15.52 -2.01
C GLU A 192 -21.19 15.96 -0.54
N ALA A 193 -22.20 16.70 -0.11
CA ALA A 193 -22.34 17.13 1.27
C ALA A 193 -22.46 15.95 2.24
N GLN A 194 -23.13 14.85 1.85
CA GLN A 194 -23.15 13.63 2.66
C GLN A 194 -21.77 12.95 2.70
N SER A 195 -21.09 12.84 1.55
CA SER A 195 -19.74 12.29 1.47
C SER A 195 -18.75 13.07 2.35
N LYS A 196 -18.79 14.41 2.28
CA LYS A 196 -17.96 15.30 3.10
C LYS A 196 -18.29 15.21 4.59
N LYS A 197 -19.57 15.04 4.96
CA LYS A 197 -20.01 14.92 6.35
C LYS A 197 -19.37 13.72 7.06
N VAL A 198 -19.17 12.61 6.35
CA VAL A 198 -18.53 11.40 6.91
C VAL A 198 -17.03 11.32 6.61
N GLY A 199 -16.47 12.32 5.91
CA GLY A 199 -15.08 12.31 5.49
C GLY A 199 -14.74 11.20 4.48
N ALA A 200 -15.71 10.77 3.66
CA ALA A 200 -15.50 9.74 2.66
C ALA A 200 -14.57 10.27 1.55
N SER A 201 -13.32 9.84 1.58
CA SER A 201 -12.30 10.16 0.57
C SER A 201 -11.93 8.97 -0.32
N GLY A 202 -12.44 7.77 -0.02
CA GLY A 202 -12.17 6.54 -0.77
C GLY A 202 -13.45 5.83 -1.17
N SER A 203 -13.49 5.29 -2.39
CA SER A 203 -14.62 4.50 -2.90
C SER A 203 -14.33 2.99 -2.80
N PRO A 204 -15.19 2.18 -2.16
CA PRO A 204 -16.36 2.58 -1.39
C PRO A 204 -15.98 2.92 0.06
N THR A 205 -16.63 3.93 0.62
CA THR A 205 -16.78 4.08 2.08
C THR A 205 -18.19 3.62 2.44
N ILE A 206 -18.36 2.75 3.43
CA ILE A 206 -19.64 2.06 3.69
C ILE A 206 -20.02 2.17 5.16
N TYR A 207 -21.31 2.41 5.42
CA TYR A 207 -21.91 2.37 6.75
C TYR A 207 -23.18 1.50 6.72
N LEU A 208 -23.52 0.86 7.84
CA LEU A 208 -24.80 0.19 8.05
C LEU A 208 -25.52 0.88 9.21
N ASP A 209 -26.62 1.60 8.92
CA ASP A 209 -27.33 2.47 9.88
C ASP A 209 -26.40 3.42 10.64
N GLY A 210 -25.47 4.07 9.93
CA GLY A 210 -24.51 5.02 10.50
C GLY A 210 -23.34 4.39 11.25
N ALA A 211 -23.30 3.06 11.44
CA ALA A 211 -22.12 2.36 11.97
C ALA A 211 -21.13 2.04 10.83
N PRO A 212 -19.82 2.32 10.97
CA PRO A 212 -18.84 1.99 9.94
C PRO A 212 -18.84 0.50 9.60
N TYR A 213 -18.92 0.18 8.31
CA TYR A 213 -18.83 -1.19 7.81
C TYR A 213 -17.36 -1.55 7.57
N GLN A 214 -16.89 -2.62 8.20
CA GLN A 214 -15.47 -3.02 8.20
C GLN A 214 -15.27 -4.48 7.73
N SER A 215 -16.29 -5.10 7.16
CA SER A 215 -16.24 -6.49 6.68
C SER A 215 -15.82 -6.56 5.20
N GLY A 216 -15.64 -7.77 4.67
CA GLY A 216 -15.40 -8.03 3.25
C GLY A 216 -16.54 -7.50 2.36
N ARG A 217 -16.35 -7.52 1.03
CA ARG A 217 -17.31 -6.93 0.06
C ARG A 217 -17.95 -7.98 -0.84
N SER A 218 -18.10 -9.22 -0.36
CA SER A 218 -18.87 -10.24 -1.05
C SER A 218 -20.35 -10.18 -0.66
N GLU A 219 -21.23 -10.77 -1.48
CA GLU A 219 -22.65 -10.94 -1.17
C GLU A 219 -22.85 -11.59 0.21
N LEU A 220 -22.02 -12.58 0.54
CA LEU A 220 -22.05 -13.26 1.84
C LEU A 220 -21.67 -12.32 3.00
N ASP A 221 -20.70 -11.43 2.81
CA ASP A 221 -20.27 -10.50 3.85
C ASP A 221 -21.32 -9.44 4.14
N PHE A 222 -21.98 -8.90 3.11
CA PHE A 222 -23.12 -7.99 3.29
C PHE A 222 -24.30 -8.69 3.96
N ALA A 223 -24.64 -9.91 3.51
CA ALA A 223 -25.72 -10.69 4.12
C ALA A 223 -25.44 -11.01 5.60
N ARG A 224 -24.21 -11.40 5.94
CA ARG A 224 -23.79 -11.64 7.33
C ARG A 224 -23.91 -10.40 8.19
N ALA A 225 -23.48 -9.24 7.70
CA ALA A 225 -23.56 -7.99 8.47
C ALA A 225 -25.00 -7.58 8.77
N VAL A 226 -25.91 -7.78 7.81
CA VAL A 226 -27.35 -7.63 8.05
C VAL A 226 -27.81 -8.64 9.10
N CYS A 227 -27.51 -9.93 8.90
CA CYS A 227 -27.98 -10.96 9.82
C CYS A 227 -27.47 -10.76 11.25
N ASP A 228 -26.21 -10.42 11.43
CA ASP A 228 -25.63 -10.13 12.74
C ASP A 228 -26.38 -9.00 13.45
N LYS A 229 -26.66 -7.90 12.74
CA LYS A 229 -27.42 -6.77 13.26
C LYS A 229 -28.82 -7.15 13.74
N TYR A 230 -29.47 -8.09 13.05
CA TYR A 230 -30.80 -8.59 13.40
C TYR A 230 -30.75 -9.90 14.19
N ASN A 231 -29.62 -10.23 14.84
CA ASN A 231 -29.44 -11.46 15.62
C ASN A 231 -29.81 -12.76 14.87
N TYR A 232 -29.71 -12.74 13.53
CA TYR A 232 -30.11 -13.81 12.62
C TYR A 232 -31.61 -14.14 12.63
N GLU A 233 -32.45 -13.20 13.05
CA GLU A 233 -33.91 -13.40 13.15
C GLU A 233 -34.66 -13.11 11.85
N LEU A 234 -34.03 -12.47 10.86
CA LEU A 234 -34.65 -12.21 9.56
C LEU A 234 -34.76 -13.51 8.74
N GLU A 235 -35.88 -13.69 8.03
CA GLU A 235 -36.10 -14.83 7.11
C GLU A 235 -34.94 -15.00 6.11
N GLY A 236 -34.46 -13.88 5.56
CA GLY A 236 -33.31 -13.81 4.64
C GLY A 236 -31.98 -14.28 5.22
N CYS A 237 -31.90 -14.54 6.53
CA CYS A 237 -30.72 -15.12 7.19
C CYS A 237 -30.67 -16.64 7.13
N THR A 238 -31.73 -17.29 6.69
CA THR A 238 -31.76 -18.74 6.52
C THR A 238 -30.66 -19.18 5.54
N GLY A 239 -29.77 -20.05 6.01
CA GLY A 239 -28.63 -20.55 5.20
C GLY A 239 -27.44 -19.60 5.12
N ILE A 240 -27.46 -18.43 5.76
CA ILE A 240 -26.29 -17.54 5.87
C ILE A 240 -25.42 -18.03 7.03
N PRO A 241 -24.22 -18.61 6.77
CA PRO A 241 -23.37 -19.13 7.84
C PRO A 241 -22.83 -18.00 8.71
N LYS A 242 -22.83 -18.18 10.04
CA LYS A 242 -22.14 -17.26 10.96
C LYS A 242 -20.63 -17.20 10.66
N PRO A 243 -19.95 -16.08 10.95
CA PRO A 243 -18.49 -16.04 10.89
C PRO A 243 -17.87 -17.12 11.78
N VAL A 244 -16.84 -17.81 11.29
CA VAL A 244 -16.04 -18.72 12.09
C VAL A 244 -15.23 -17.88 13.07
N VAL A 245 -15.43 -18.11 14.37
CA VAL A 245 -14.73 -17.39 15.43
C VAL A 245 -13.41 -18.09 15.74
N PHE A 246 -12.32 -17.33 15.70
CA PHE A 246 -10.97 -17.81 15.97
C PHE A 246 -10.10 -16.68 16.56
N GLU A 247 -9.07 -17.04 17.32
CA GLU A 247 -8.16 -16.11 17.96
C GLU A 247 -6.91 -15.84 17.10
N VAL A 248 -6.48 -14.58 17.10
CA VAL A 248 -5.19 -14.13 16.59
C VAL A 248 -4.38 -13.57 17.76
N ILE A 249 -3.31 -14.26 18.13
CA ILE A 249 -2.35 -13.79 19.13
C ILE A 249 -1.33 -12.90 18.42
N ILE A 250 -1.20 -11.66 18.90
CA ILE A 250 -0.23 -10.68 18.42
C ILE A 250 0.87 -10.57 19.47
N VAL A 251 2.03 -11.14 19.16
CA VAL A 251 3.23 -10.97 19.97
C VAL A 251 3.87 -9.65 19.58
N SER A 252 4.07 -8.75 20.54
CA SER A 252 4.55 -7.39 20.28
C SER A 252 5.48 -6.91 21.39
N ASP A 253 6.05 -5.73 21.21
CA ASP A 253 6.92 -5.05 22.17
C ASP A 253 6.46 -3.60 22.30
N GLN A 254 6.15 -3.17 23.52
CA GLN A 254 5.80 -1.78 23.84
C GLN A 254 6.89 -0.77 23.47
N ASN A 255 8.15 -1.20 23.39
CA ASN A 255 9.29 -0.35 23.02
C ASN A 255 9.58 -0.36 21.51
N CYS A 256 8.78 -1.07 20.72
CA CYS A 256 8.99 -1.19 19.28
C CYS A 256 8.31 -0.04 18.51
N PRO A 257 9.08 0.88 17.89
CA PRO A 257 8.51 2.00 17.14
C PRO A 257 7.85 1.58 15.83
N SER A 258 8.19 0.41 15.29
CA SER A 258 7.63 -0.13 14.03
C SER A 258 6.49 -1.14 14.24
N CYS A 259 6.05 -1.38 15.48
CA CYS A 259 5.05 -2.39 15.81
C CYS A 259 3.62 -1.86 15.89
N ASP A 260 3.24 -0.88 15.05
CA ASP A 260 1.83 -0.50 14.92
C ASP A 260 1.04 -1.65 14.29
N THR A 261 0.08 -2.18 15.04
CA THR A 261 -0.72 -3.35 14.62
C THR A 261 -2.06 -2.95 14.00
N SER A 262 -2.39 -1.65 13.98
CA SER A 262 -3.72 -1.14 13.64
C SER A 262 -4.16 -1.55 12.24
N ARG A 263 -3.26 -1.39 11.25
CA ARG A 263 -3.52 -1.76 9.85
C ARG A 263 -3.78 -3.26 9.69
N ILE A 264 -2.90 -4.10 10.23
CA ILE A 264 -3.03 -5.56 10.09
C ILE A 264 -4.31 -6.05 10.78
N ARG A 265 -4.63 -5.54 11.98
CA ARG A 265 -5.89 -5.87 12.66
C ARG A 265 -7.12 -5.52 11.82
N SER A 266 -7.13 -4.33 11.21
CA SER A 266 -8.23 -3.88 10.35
C SER A 266 -8.39 -4.80 9.13
N VAL A 267 -7.30 -5.07 8.40
CA VAL A 267 -7.31 -5.97 7.23
C VAL A 267 -7.71 -7.39 7.63
N THR A 268 -7.17 -7.92 8.74
CA THR A 268 -7.55 -9.24 9.26
C THR A 268 -9.03 -9.29 9.61
N LYS A 269 -9.59 -8.26 10.24
CA LYS A 269 -11.02 -8.23 10.58
C LYS A 269 -11.92 -8.14 9.34
N GLN A 270 -11.45 -7.45 8.30
CA GLN A 270 -12.14 -7.37 7.02
C GLN A 270 -12.18 -8.72 6.30
N LEU A 271 -11.03 -9.39 6.23
CA LEU A 271 -10.89 -10.70 5.59
C LEU A 271 -11.52 -11.82 6.43
N PHE A 272 -11.49 -11.69 7.75
CA PHE A 272 -11.93 -12.69 8.70
C PHE A 272 -12.79 -12.04 9.80
N PRO A 273 -14.09 -11.82 9.54
CA PRO A 273 -14.97 -11.11 10.47
C PRO A 273 -15.07 -11.74 11.87
N GLY A 274 -14.85 -13.06 11.98
CA GLY A 274 -14.84 -13.78 13.25
C GLY A 274 -13.51 -13.73 14.04
N ALA A 275 -12.47 -13.08 13.50
CA ALA A 275 -11.19 -12.95 14.19
C ALA A 275 -11.33 -12.14 15.48
N THR A 276 -10.81 -12.68 16.58
CA THR A 276 -10.56 -11.98 17.85
C THR A 276 -9.07 -11.78 18.03
N PHE A 277 -8.66 -10.80 18.84
CA PHE A 277 -7.24 -10.47 18.99
C PHE A 277 -6.84 -10.47 20.46
N LYS A 278 -5.73 -11.15 20.76
CA LYS A 278 -5.02 -11.10 22.05
C LYS A 278 -3.63 -10.52 21.83
N THR A 279 -3.20 -9.53 22.62
CA THR A 279 -1.83 -9.03 22.54
C THR A 279 -1.00 -9.55 23.71
N VAL A 280 0.19 -10.06 23.39
CA VAL A 280 1.14 -10.60 24.35
C VAL A 280 2.46 -9.84 24.20
N GLN A 281 2.98 -9.30 25.30
CA GLN A 281 4.31 -8.70 25.30
C GLN A 281 5.37 -9.79 25.20
N PHE A 282 6.32 -9.66 24.29
CA PHE A 282 7.31 -10.70 24.01
C PHE A 282 8.21 -11.03 25.23
N ASP A 283 8.40 -10.07 26.14
CA ASP A 283 9.22 -10.20 27.34
C ASP A 283 8.49 -10.85 28.53
N SER A 284 7.16 -11.00 28.43
CA SER A 284 6.34 -11.75 29.39
C SER A 284 6.63 -13.25 29.37
N ALA A 285 6.23 -13.97 30.40
CA ALA A 285 6.40 -15.43 30.46
C ALA A 285 5.70 -16.14 29.29
N GLU A 286 4.47 -15.73 28.95
CA GLU A 286 3.74 -16.24 27.79
C GLU A 286 4.43 -15.85 26.47
N GLY A 287 4.87 -14.59 26.35
CA GLY A 287 5.55 -14.11 25.15
C GLY A 287 6.84 -14.87 24.83
N LYS A 288 7.67 -15.13 25.85
CA LYS A 288 8.90 -15.92 25.70
C LYS A 288 8.62 -17.35 25.25
N GLN A 289 7.56 -17.97 25.76
CA GLN A 289 7.13 -19.29 25.31
C GLN A 289 6.67 -19.27 23.85
N LEU A 290 5.88 -18.27 23.45
CA LEU A 290 5.43 -18.12 22.06
C LEU A 290 6.60 -17.87 21.10
N VAL A 291 7.57 -17.04 21.50
CA VAL A 291 8.81 -16.81 20.73
C VAL A 291 9.56 -18.11 20.51
N GLN A 292 9.78 -18.88 21.58
CA GLN A 292 10.56 -20.12 21.51
C GLN A 292 9.83 -21.21 20.71
N ALA A 293 8.54 -21.43 20.99
CA ALA A 293 7.76 -22.50 20.37
C ALA A 293 7.57 -22.29 18.86
N ASN A 294 7.51 -21.03 18.41
CA ASN A 294 7.25 -20.68 17.02
C ASN A 294 8.47 -20.10 16.30
N SER A 295 9.65 -20.15 16.93
CA SER A 295 10.91 -19.60 16.39
C SER A 295 10.78 -18.18 15.86
N LEU A 296 10.12 -17.30 16.62
CA LEU A 296 9.82 -15.92 16.17
C LEU A 296 11.09 -15.09 16.11
N GLU A 297 11.41 -14.58 14.92
CA GLU A 297 12.57 -13.69 14.72
C GLU A 297 12.19 -12.20 14.81
N TYR A 298 11.02 -11.83 14.28
CA TYR A 298 10.56 -10.45 14.19
C TYR A 298 9.25 -10.21 14.93
N LEU A 299 9.05 -8.95 15.33
CA LEU A 299 7.81 -8.42 15.88
C LEU A 299 7.29 -7.24 15.02
N PRO A 300 5.96 -6.99 14.99
CA PRO A 300 4.93 -7.80 15.64
C PRO A 300 4.68 -9.10 14.87
N ALA A 301 4.53 -10.22 15.60
CA ALA A 301 4.19 -11.51 15.01
C ALA A 301 2.70 -11.80 15.22
N TYR A 302 2.05 -12.37 14.20
CA TYR A 302 0.61 -12.66 14.21
C TYR A 302 0.39 -14.16 14.07
N LEU A 303 -0.11 -14.78 15.13
CA LEU A 303 -0.35 -16.22 15.23
C LEU A 303 -1.86 -16.48 15.21
N PHE A 304 -2.32 -17.16 14.18
CA PHE A 304 -3.70 -17.51 13.93
C PHE A 304 -3.94 -18.94 14.41
N ASP A 305 -5.03 -19.17 15.13
CA ASP A 305 -5.42 -20.54 15.49
C ASP A 305 -5.83 -21.37 14.25
N GLU A 306 -5.92 -22.69 14.42
CA GLU A 306 -6.20 -23.62 13.31
C GLU A 306 -7.55 -23.41 12.62
N LYS A 307 -8.55 -22.84 13.29
CA LYS A 307 -9.89 -22.65 12.74
C LYS A 307 -9.93 -21.61 11.63
N VAL A 308 -8.86 -20.83 11.45
CA VAL A 308 -8.74 -19.94 10.29
C VAL A 308 -9.00 -20.69 8.96
N VAL A 309 -8.65 -21.98 8.88
CA VAL A 309 -8.86 -22.81 7.68
C VAL A 309 -10.32 -23.12 7.37
N GLU A 310 -11.18 -23.02 8.37
CA GLU A 310 -12.62 -23.27 8.21
C GLU A 310 -13.33 -22.08 7.56
N THR A 311 -12.69 -20.90 7.56
CA THR A 311 -13.25 -19.66 7.03
C THR A 311 -13.42 -19.73 5.51
N ASN A 312 -14.42 -19.02 4.99
CA ASN A 312 -14.65 -18.95 3.54
C ASN A 312 -13.45 -18.30 2.82
N THR A 313 -12.87 -17.26 3.42
CA THR A 313 -11.71 -16.55 2.89
C THR A 313 -10.53 -17.48 2.67
N TRP A 314 -10.22 -18.33 3.66
CA TRP A 314 -9.16 -19.33 3.52
C TRP A 314 -9.45 -20.33 2.39
N LYS A 315 -10.68 -20.83 2.32
CA LYS A 315 -11.09 -21.86 1.34
C LYS A 315 -11.12 -21.37 -0.11
N THR A 316 -11.31 -20.07 -0.32
CA THR A 316 -11.59 -19.51 -1.66
C THR A 316 -10.49 -18.59 -2.18
N ASN A 317 -9.50 -18.21 -1.35
CA ASN A 317 -8.48 -17.25 -1.71
C ASN A 317 -7.05 -17.78 -1.50
N PRO A 318 -6.50 -18.53 -2.47
CA PRO A 318 -5.16 -19.13 -2.34
C PRO A 318 -4.05 -18.08 -2.18
N GLN A 319 -4.23 -16.87 -2.73
CA GLN A 319 -3.29 -15.76 -2.58
C GLN A 319 -3.19 -15.24 -1.14
N ILE A 320 -4.27 -15.35 -0.37
CA ILE A 320 -4.22 -15.03 1.06
C ILE A 320 -3.50 -16.15 1.81
N THR A 321 -3.78 -17.42 1.49
CA THR A 321 -3.17 -18.56 2.19
C THR A 321 -1.65 -18.64 1.99
N SER A 322 -1.12 -18.18 0.86
CA SER A 322 0.34 -18.12 0.62
C SER A 322 1.07 -17.09 1.48
N SER A 323 0.35 -16.19 2.16
CA SER A 323 0.92 -15.24 3.10
C SER A 323 1.13 -15.82 4.51
N PHE A 324 0.87 -17.12 4.70
CA PHE A 324 0.97 -17.79 5.98
C PHE A 324 1.94 -18.97 5.94
N GLU A 325 2.65 -19.17 7.04
CA GLU A 325 3.39 -20.40 7.33
C GLU A 325 2.59 -21.28 8.30
N LYS A 326 2.57 -22.60 8.06
CA LYS A 326 1.95 -23.56 8.98
C LYS A 326 2.84 -23.74 10.21
N LEU A 327 2.23 -23.68 11.39
CA LEU A 327 2.83 -24.00 12.68
C LEU A 327 2.15 -25.23 13.28
N ASP A 328 2.76 -25.82 14.32
CA ASP A 328 2.19 -26.98 15.02
C ASP A 328 0.80 -26.69 15.61
N THR A 329 0.56 -25.46 16.07
CA THR A 329 -0.67 -25.06 16.77
C THR A 329 -1.56 -24.11 15.96
N GLY A 330 -1.26 -23.87 14.68
CA GLY A 330 -1.92 -22.80 13.94
C GLY A 330 -1.17 -22.38 12.69
N TYR A 331 -1.18 -21.08 12.43
CA TYR A 331 -0.51 -20.44 11.30
C TYR A 331 0.12 -19.12 11.75
N LYS A 332 1.29 -18.78 11.20
CA LYS A 332 1.87 -17.44 11.37
C LYS A 332 1.73 -16.67 10.06
N LEU A 333 1.31 -15.42 10.15
CA LEU A 333 1.40 -14.49 9.03
C LEU A 333 2.90 -14.21 8.78
N LEU A 334 3.36 -14.38 7.54
CA LEU A 334 4.76 -14.17 7.18
C LEU A 334 5.24 -12.77 7.56
N ASP A 335 6.48 -12.66 8.04
CA ASP A 335 7.05 -11.39 8.50
C ASP A 335 7.09 -10.34 7.38
N GLN A 336 7.29 -10.79 6.14
CA GLN A 336 7.25 -9.93 4.94
C GLN A 336 5.83 -9.45 4.61
N ALA A 337 4.81 -10.23 4.95
CA ALA A 337 3.41 -9.87 4.72
C ALA A 337 2.90 -8.89 5.80
N SER A 338 3.40 -9.01 7.03
CA SER A 338 3.08 -8.08 8.12
C SER A 338 3.95 -6.80 8.10
N GLY A 339 5.13 -6.85 7.47
CA GLY A 339 6.13 -5.79 7.53
C GLY A 339 6.88 -5.77 8.87
N ALA A 340 6.98 -6.92 9.55
CA ALA A 340 7.66 -7.03 10.83
C ALA A 340 9.18 -6.82 10.66
N THR A 341 9.73 -5.88 11.42
CA THR A 341 11.13 -5.42 11.30
C THR A 341 11.86 -5.40 12.64
N TRP A 342 11.16 -5.64 13.74
CA TRP A 342 11.74 -5.56 15.08
C TRP A 342 12.24 -6.92 15.54
N PHE A 343 13.56 -7.14 15.47
CA PHE A 343 14.17 -8.36 15.95
C PHE A 343 13.85 -8.63 17.42
N VAL A 344 13.49 -9.87 17.74
CA VAL A 344 13.33 -10.35 19.11
C VAL A 344 14.69 -10.39 19.82
N ASP A 345 15.72 -10.85 19.12
CA ASP A 345 17.11 -10.88 19.61
C ASP A 345 17.68 -9.46 19.72
N GLU A 346 18.17 -9.10 20.90
CA GLU A 346 18.67 -7.76 21.18
C GLU A 346 19.96 -7.41 20.42
N ASN A 347 20.84 -8.38 20.18
CA ASN A 347 22.08 -8.15 19.46
C ASN A 347 21.80 -7.93 17.98
N LYS A 348 21.00 -8.80 17.35
CA LYS A 348 20.54 -8.61 15.96
C LYS A 348 19.83 -7.28 15.78
N ARG A 349 19.00 -6.88 16.75
CA ARG A 349 18.32 -5.58 16.74
C ARG A 349 19.30 -4.41 16.77
N LYS A 350 20.33 -4.45 17.62
CA LYS A 350 21.37 -3.41 17.69
C LYS A 350 22.20 -3.36 16.40
N GLU A 351 22.57 -4.51 15.86
CA GLU A 351 23.27 -4.62 14.58
C GLU A 351 22.45 -4.01 13.44
N TYR A 352 21.16 -4.36 13.35
CA TYR A 352 20.24 -3.79 12.38
C TYR A 352 20.09 -2.27 12.53
N GLN A 353 19.91 -1.78 13.76
CA GLN A 353 19.83 -0.34 14.03
C GLN A 353 21.11 0.38 13.59
N GLN A 354 22.28 -0.18 13.89
CA GLN A 354 23.56 0.37 13.46
C GLN A 354 23.69 0.36 11.92
N LEU A 355 23.28 -0.72 11.26
CA LEU A 355 23.25 -0.78 9.79
C LEU A 355 22.33 0.30 9.21
N MET A 356 21.13 0.47 9.75
CA MET A 356 20.20 1.51 9.31
C MET A 356 20.74 2.93 9.50
N THR A 357 21.52 3.20 10.55
CA THR A 357 22.15 4.53 10.73
C THR A 357 23.22 4.85 9.69
N THR A 358 23.81 3.83 9.06
CA THR A 358 24.86 3.98 8.06
C THR A 358 24.36 3.76 6.62
N TYR A 359 23.15 3.25 6.44
CA TYR A 359 22.49 3.12 5.15
C TYR A 359 21.96 4.48 4.66
N PRO A 360 22.03 4.81 3.36
CA PRO A 360 22.64 4.03 2.26
C PRO A 360 24.16 4.24 2.11
N LYS A 361 24.78 5.12 2.90
CA LYS A 361 26.20 5.49 2.78
C LYS A 361 27.15 4.29 2.78
N ARG A 362 26.90 3.29 3.64
CA ARG A 362 27.66 2.02 3.69
C ARG A 362 27.72 1.32 2.33
N ASN A 363 26.62 1.31 1.58
CA ASN A 363 26.61 0.70 0.25
C ASN A 363 27.52 1.46 -0.71
N LEU A 364 27.50 2.79 -0.69
CA LEU A 364 28.41 3.60 -1.50
C LEU A 364 29.88 3.34 -1.14
N GLU A 365 30.20 3.19 0.14
CA GLU A 365 31.54 2.84 0.63
C GLU A 365 31.96 1.44 0.14
N ALA A 366 31.08 0.44 0.24
CA ALA A 366 31.33 -0.92 -0.25
C ALA A 366 31.49 -0.99 -1.78
N LEU A 367 30.74 -0.17 -2.52
CA LEU A 367 30.84 0.00 -3.97
C LEU A 367 32.07 0.82 -4.40
N GLY A 368 32.88 1.30 -3.46
CA GLY A 368 34.05 2.15 -3.72
C GLY A 368 33.68 3.47 -4.40
N TYR A 369 32.47 3.98 -4.20
CA TYR A 369 31.96 5.14 -4.92
C TYR A 369 32.22 6.44 -4.19
N THR A 370 32.92 7.37 -4.85
CA THR A 370 33.39 8.64 -4.28
C THR A 370 32.99 9.87 -5.10
N SER A 371 32.28 9.69 -6.21
CA SER A 371 31.83 10.79 -7.08
C SER A 371 30.44 11.30 -6.66
N ASP A 372 30.15 12.56 -6.99
CA ASP A 372 28.84 13.19 -6.76
C ASP A 372 27.83 12.91 -7.89
N LYS A 373 28.23 12.23 -8.97
CA LYS A 373 27.28 11.86 -10.04
C LYS A 373 26.22 10.90 -9.49
N PRO A 374 24.95 10.97 -9.94
CA PRO A 374 23.99 9.93 -9.62
C PRO A 374 24.47 8.57 -10.13
N ARG A 375 24.33 7.55 -9.28
CA ARG A 375 24.76 6.19 -9.55
C ARG A 375 23.58 5.23 -9.51
N LEU A 376 23.45 4.38 -10.52
CA LEU A 376 22.56 3.25 -10.60
C LEU A 376 23.37 1.96 -10.55
N ASP A 377 23.19 1.18 -9.49
CA ASP A 377 23.63 -0.21 -9.43
C ASP A 377 22.40 -1.10 -9.62
N TYR A 378 22.46 -2.03 -10.56
CA TYR A 378 21.36 -2.94 -10.80
C TYR A 378 21.84 -4.39 -10.81
N PHE A 379 21.10 -5.26 -10.12
CA PHE A 379 21.49 -6.62 -9.80
C PHE A 379 20.60 -7.58 -10.57
N VAL A 380 21.18 -8.36 -11.48
CA VAL A 380 20.44 -9.21 -12.43
C VAL A 380 21.05 -10.60 -12.54
N MET A 381 20.31 -11.50 -13.18
CA MET A 381 20.80 -12.79 -13.67
C MET A 381 20.59 -12.81 -15.19
N SER A 382 21.58 -13.22 -15.98
CA SER A 382 21.41 -13.29 -17.44
C SER A 382 20.22 -14.18 -17.79
N PHE A 383 19.39 -13.74 -18.73
CA PHE A 383 18.16 -14.43 -19.19
C PHE A 383 17.01 -14.50 -18.19
N CYS A 384 17.10 -13.85 -17.03
CA CYS A 384 15.97 -13.74 -16.12
C CYS A 384 14.84 -12.93 -16.79
N PRO A 385 13.59 -13.43 -16.86
CA PRO A 385 12.49 -12.71 -17.52
C PRO A 385 12.16 -11.36 -16.88
N TYR A 386 12.54 -11.16 -15.61
CA TYR A 386 12.45 -9.86 -14.93
C TYR A 386 13.73 -9.03 -15.02
N GLY A 387 14.89 -9.68 -15.23
CA GLY A 387 16.19 -9.03 -15.38
C GLY A 387 16.40 -8.41 -16.76
N ASN A 388 15.97 -9.09 -17.83
CA ASN A 388 16.14 -8.57 -19.20
C ASN A 388 15.49 -7.18 -19.41
N PRO A 389 14.27 -6.91 -18.90
CA PRO A 389 13.71 -5.56 -18.92
C PRO A 389 14.55 -4.52 -18.18
N ALA A 390 15.29 -4.91 -17.13
CA ALA A 390 16.19 -4.02 -16.41
C ALA A 390 17.42 -3.65 -17.25
N ASP A 391 17.98 -4.59 -18.02
CA ASP A 391 19.05 -4.31 -18.98
C ASP A 391 18.58 -3.34 -20.08
N GLU A 392 17.36 -3.53 -20.60
CA GLU A 392 16.76 -2.62 -21.58
C GLU A 392 16.57 -1.22 -21.01
N ALA A 393 16.00 -1.13 -19.81
CA ALA A 393 15.78 0.14 -19.13
C ALA A 393 17.12 0.85 -18.84
N ALA A 394 18.12 0.14 -18.30
CA ALA A 394 19.45 0.70 -18.04
C ALA A 394 20.16 1.15 -19.32
N SER A 395 20.01 0.42 -20.42
CA SER A 395 20.55 0.79 -21.74
C SER A 395 19.95 2.08 -22.29
N GLN A 396 18.63 2.26 -22.12
CA GLN A 396 17.93 3.49 -22.52
C GLN A 396 18.41 4.68 -21.69
N VAL A 397 18.56 4.51 -20.37
CA VAL A 397 19.10 5.55 -19.49
C VAL A 397 20.54 5.89 -19.87
N TYR A 398 21.38 4.89 -20.12
CA TYR A 398 22.77 5.11 -20.55
C TYR A 398 22.86 5.85 -21.88
N SER A 399 22.03 5.47 -22.86
CA SER A 399 21.98 6.13 -24.17
C SER A 399 21.62 7.61 -24.08
N LEU A 400 20.79 7.97 -23.09
CA LEU A 400 20.34 9.34 -22.88
C LEU A 400 21.30 10.15 -21.98
N LEU A 401 21.65 9.64 -20.80
CA LEU A 401 22.41 10.39 -19.80
C LEU A 401 23.93 10.20 -19.92
N GLY A 402 24.39 9.10 -20.54
CA GLY A 402 25.79 8.77 -20.75
C GLY A 402 26.64 9.00 -19.50
N ASP A 403 27.71 9.78 -19.67
CA ASP A 403 28.69 10.10 -18.63
C ASP A 403 28.15 11.02 -17.52
N SER A 404 26.92 11.55 -17.62
CA SER A 404 26.31 12.38 -16.58
C SER A 404 25.96 11.57 -15.33
N VAL A 405 25.81 10.25 -15.48
CA VAL A 405 25.51 9.31 -14.41
C VAL A 405 26.51 8.16 -14.42
N VAL A 406 26.48 7.33 -13.38
CA VAL A 406 27.24 6.08 -13.30
C VAL A 406 26.25 4.93 -13.29
N ILE A 407 26.34 4.02 -14.25
CA ILE A 407 25.46 2.84 -14.32
C ILE A 407 26.37 1.61 -14.22
N VAL A 408 26.05 0.68 -13.31
CA VAL A 408 26.87 -0.51 -13.08
C VAL A 408 25.96 -1.75 -12.97
N PRO A 409 26.08 -2.72 -13.91
CA PRO A 409 25.46 -4.03 -13.74
C PRO A 409 26.22 -4.85 -12.69
N HIS A 410 25.47 -5.59 -11.89
CA HIS A 410 25.98 -6.63 -10.98
C HIS A 410 25.23 -7.93 -11.24
N TYR A 411 25.93 -9.06 -11.17
CA TYR A 411 25.37 -10.37 -11.50
C TYR A 411 25.26 -11.29 -10.30
N ILE A 412 24.05 -11.77 -10.05
CA ILE A 412 23.73 -12.68 -8.95
C ILE A 412 24.22 -14.08 -9.33
N MET A 413 25.32 -14.50 -8.71
CA MET A 413 25.91 -15.83 -8.80
C MET A 413 26.75 -16.11 -7.55
N GLY A 414 27.19 -17.36 -7.39
CA GLY A 414 28.13 -17.72 -6.34
C GLY A 414 29.24 -18.64 -6.83
N VAL A 415 30.09 -19.01 -5.87
CA VAL A 415 31.15 -20.00 -6.06
C VAL A 415 31.04 -21.03 -4.95
N SER A 416 30.99 -22.32 -5.31
CA SER A 416 31.01 -23.43 -4.38
C SER A 416 31.92 -24.53 -4.90
N ASN A 417 32.84 -25.02 -4.06
CA ASN A 417 33.82 -26.06 -4.42
C ASN A 417 34.62 -25.75 -5.70
N GLY A 418 34.96 -24.47 -5.93
CA GLY A 418 35.68 -24.04 -7.12
C GLY A 418 34.87 -24.07 -8.42
N GLN A 419 33.53 -24.19 -8.32
CA GLN A 419 32.61 -24.13 -9.45
C GLN A 419 31.63 -22.99 -9.28
N LEU A 420 31.21 -22.40 -10.40
CA LEU A 420 30.18 -21.37 -10.41
C LEU A 420 28.81 -22.00 -10.19
N ASN A 421 27.97 -21.33 -9.39
CA ASN A 421 26.57 -21.64 -9.28
C ASN A 421 25.71 -20.40 -9.55
N ALA A 422 24.60 -20.61 -10.25
CA ALA A 422 23.56 -19.62 -10.47
C ALA A 422 22.20 -20.33 -10.47
N LEU A 423 21.11 -19.57 -10.38
CA LEU A 423 19.77 -20.12 -10.17
C LEU A 423 19.36 -21.07 -11.30
N HIS A 424 19.75 -20.75 -12.55
CA HIS A 424 19.43 -21.55 -13.73
C HIS A 424 20.63 -22.38 -14.25
N GLY A 425 21.62 -22.62 -13.39
CA GLY A 425 22.75 -23.49 -13.66
C GLY A 425 23.98 -22.80 -14.25
N VAL A 426 24.99 -23.60 -14.61
CA VAL A 426 26.34 -23.09 -14.92
C VAL A 426 26.40 -22.23 -16.19
N GLN A 427 25.53 -22.46 -17.18
CA GLN A 427 25.50 -21.68 -18.41
C GLN A 427 25.08 -20.22 -18.18
N GLU A 428 24.13 -19.99 -17.27
CA GLU A 428 23.79 -18.64 -16.79
C GLU A 428 25.01 -18.01 -16.11
N ALA A 429 25.65 -18.72 -15.18
CA ALA A 429 26.82 -18.20 -14.48
C ALA A 429 27.99 -17.88 -15.43
N ASN A 430 28.19 -18.69 -16.47
CA ASN A 430 29.17 -18.42 -17.52
C ASN A 430 28.81 -17.14 -18.29
N GLN A 431 27.54 -16.97 -18.63
CA GLN A 431 27.08 -15.77 -19.31
C GLN A 431 27.23 -14.51 -18.46
N ASN A 432 26.87 -14.56 -17.17
CA ASN A 432 27.11 -13.47 -16.21
C ASN A 432 28.59 -13.01 -16.27
N VAL A 433 29.53 -13.97 -16.25
CA VAL A 433 30.98 -13.68 -16.38
C VAL A 433 31.33 -13.10 -17.74
N ARG A 434 30.77 -13.62 -18.84
CA ARG A 434 31.04 -13.10 -20.19
C ARG A 434 30.59 -11.66 -20.33
N GLU A 435 29.41 -11.31 -19.81
CA GLU A 435 28.86 -9.96 -19.84
C GLU A 435 29.75 -9.00 -19.03
N LEU A 436 30.22 -9.40 -17.84
CA LEU A 436 31.23 -8.64 -17.07
C LEU A 436 32.58 -8.53 -17.79
N CYS A 437 33.02 -9.57 -18.49
CA CYS A 437 34.20 -9.52 -19.35
C CYS A 437 34.01 -8.54 -20.51
N VAL A 438 32.82 -8.49 -21.13
CA VAL A 438 32.54 -7.50 -22.19
C VAL A 438 32.60 -6.09 -21.63
N LEU A 439 31.98 -5.85 -20.47
CA LEU A 439 32.03 -4.56 -19.80
C LEU A 439 33.49 -4.13 -19.53
N LYS A 440 34.31 -5.03 -18.99
CA LYS A 440 35.71 -4.76 -18.67
C LYS A 440 36.57 -4.47 -19.91
N GLU A 441 36.41 -5.26 -20.98
CA GLU A 441 37.29 -5.21 -22.15
C GLU A 441 36.86 -4.18 -23.20
N PHE A 442 35.56 -3.83 -23.26
CA PHE A 442 34.99 -3.02 -24.33
C PHE A 442 34.14 -1.83 -23.86
N GLY A 443 33.85 -1.73 -22.56
CA GLY A 443 33.06 -0.63 -21.99
C GLY A 443 31.54 -0.79 -22.13
N MET A 444 30.82 0.18 -21.57
CA MET A 444 29.38 0.06 -21.29
C MET A 444 28.50 -0.03 -22.55
N GLN A 445 28.83 0.71 -23.61
CA GLN A 445 28.06 0.62 -24.86
C GLN A 445 28.09 -0.80 -25.44
N LYS A 446 29.28 -1.41 -25.47
CA LYS A 446 29.45 -2.78 -25.99
C LYS A 446 28.87 -3.83 -25.06
N PHE A 447 28.90 -3.57 -23.75
CA PHE A 447 28.15 -4.38 -22.79
C PHE A 447 26.66 -4.41 -23.14
N PHE A 448 25.98 -3.25 -23.29
CA PHE A 448 24.55 -3.24 -23.62
C PHE A 448 24.25 -3.86 -24.99
N ASP A 449 25.05 -3.54 -26.03
CA ASP A 449 24.91 -4.15 -27.35
C ASP A 449 24.95 -5.69 -27.27
N PHE A 450 25.90 -6.23 -26.49
CA PHE A 450 26.10 -7.66 -26.32
C PHE A 450 25.02 -8.33 -25.45
N THR A 451 24.68 -7.74 -24.30
CA THR A 451 23.69 -8.30 -23.36
C THR A 451 22.30 -8.33 -24.00
N LEU A 452 21.86 -7.23 -24.63
CA LEU A 452 20.56 -7.19 -25.30
C LEU A 452 20.50 -8.15 -26.50
N LYS A 453 21.61 -8.31 -27.23
CA LYS A 453 21.69 -9.29 -28.31
C LYS A 453 21.70 -10.73 -27.78
N SER A 454 22.39 -10.99 -26.67
CA SER A 454 22.38 -12.29 -26.00
C SER A 454 20.98 -12.63 -25.53
N ASN A 455 20.26 -11.72 -24.90
CA ASN A 455 18.86 -11.92 -24.48
C ASN A 455 17.90 -12.26 -25.65
N GLN A 456 18.23 -11.88 -26.89
CA GLN A 456 17.45 -12.23 -28.08
C GLN A 456 17.81 -13.58 -28.69
N LEU A 457 19.08 -13.99 -28.61
CA LEU A 457 19.61 -15.17 -29.32
C LEU A 457 19.83 -16.38 -28.41
N CYS A 458 19.85 -16.15 -27.11
CA CYS A 458 20.27 -17.12 -26.11
C CYS A 458 19.24 -17.29 -25.01
N THR A 459 19.41 -18.37 -24.27
CA THR A 459 18.68 -18.72 -23.05
C THR A 459 19.69 -19.30 -22.06
N SER A 460 19.29 -19.42 -20.79
CA SER A 460 20.09 -20.10 -19.77
C SER A 460 20.39 -21.56 -20.13
N ALA A 461 19.62 -22.20 -21.02
CA ALA A 461 19.83 -23.59 -21.45
C ALA A 461 20.87 -23.76 -22.58
N ASN A 462 21.18 -22.71 -23.34
CA ASN A 462 22.07 -22.80 -24.51
C ASN A 462 23.15 -21.70 -24.61
N ALA A 463 23.29 -20.87 -23.58
CA ALA A 463 24.20 -19.72 -23.53
C ALA A 463 25.61 -20.04 -24.03
N ASP A 464 26.19 -21.18 -23.62
CA ASP A 464 27.56 -21.57 -23.99
C ASP A 464 27.74 -21.81 -25.49
N SER A 465 26.66 -22.10 -26.21
CA SER A 465 26.69 -22.37 -27.65
C SER A 465 26.28 -21.18 -28.53
N CYS A 466 25.49 -20.23 -28.00
CA CYS A 466 24.89 -19.17 -28.80
C CYS A 466 25.59 -17.80 -28.61
N TRP A 467 26.33 -17.60 -27.52
CA TRP A 467 26.89 -16.28 -27.17
C TRP A 467 27.86 -15.73 -28.23
N GLU A 468 28.57 -16.58 -28.97
CA GLU A 468 29.50 -16.13 -30.03
C GLU A 468 28.78 -15.46 -31.20
N SER A 469 27.54 -15.89 -31.49
CA SER A 469 26.67 -15.21 -32.46
C SER A 469 26.29 -13.83 -31.96
N ALA A 470 25.96 -13.71 -30.66
CA ALA A 470 25.68 -12.43 -30.04
C ALA A 470 26.91 -11.51 -30.04
N ALA A 471 28.09 -12.04 -29.74
CA ALA A 471 29.36 -11.30 -29.81
C ALA A 471 29.63 -10.78 -31.24
N THR A 472 29.46 -11.64 -32.24
CA THR A 472 29.66 -11.26 -33.65
C THR A 472 28.69 -10.15 -34.07
N GLN A 473 27.40 -10.29 -33.75
CA GLN A 473 26.37 -9.31 -34.12
C GLN A 473 26.47 -7.98 -33.35
N SER A 474 27.08 -7.98 -32.17
CA SER A 474 27.35 -6.77 -31.38
C SER A 474 28.73 -6.17 -31.66
N GLY A 475 29.56 -6.79 -32.50
CA GLY A 475 30.92 -6.35 -32.78
C GLY A 475 31.87 -6.47 -31.58
N VAL A 476 31.64 -7.47 -30.73
CA VAL A 476 32.51 -7.85 -29.61
C VAL A 476 33.50 -8.93 -30.08
N ASP A 477 34.78 -8.76 -29.75
CA ASP A 477 35.81 -9.75 -30.06
C ASP A 477 35.72 -10.94 -29.10
N ALA A 478 35.12 -12.03 -29.59
CA ALA A 478 34.92 -13.27 -28.83
C ALA A 478 36.23 -13.88 -28.30
N ALA A 479 37.38 -13.64 -28.95
CA ALA A 479 38.65 -14.17 -28.47
C ALA A 479 39.08 -13.49 -27.15
N LYS A 480 38.85 -12.17 -27.01
CA LYS A 480 39.11 -11.46 -25.76
C LYS A 480 38.17 -11.89 -24.65
N VAL A 481 36.90 -12.10 -24.96
CA VAL A 481 35.91 -12.61 -23.98
C VAL A 481 36.31 -13.99 -23.49
N LYS A 482 36.70 -14.91 -24.39
CA LYS A 482 37.21 -16.25 -24.02
C LYS A 482 38.46 -16.16 -23.16
N ALA A 483 39.39 -15.26 -23.48
CA ALA A 483 40.62 -15.07 -22.72
C ALA A 483 40.32 -14.54 -21.30
N CYS A 484 39.42 -13.56 -21.17
CA CYS A 484 38.94 -13.06 -19.89
C CYS A 484 38.23 -14.16 -19.09
N GLU A 485 37.27 -14.87 -19.68
CA GLU A 485 36.55 -15.96 -19.00
C GLU A 485 37.53 -17.04 -18.51
N SER A 486 38.44 -17.50 -19.36
CA SER A 486 39.40 -18.56 -19.01
C SER A 486 40.34 -18.18 -17.87
N SER A 487 40.72 -16.89 -17.77
CA SER A 487 41.70 -16.43 -16.79
C SER A 487 41.09 -15.89 -15.50
N GLN A 488 39.86 -15.36 -15.54
CA GLN A 488 39.30 -14.55 -14.45
C GLN A 488 37.95 -15.02 -13.94
N LYS A 489 37.32 -16.04 -14.54
CA LYS A 489 35.97 -16.50 -14.21
C LYS A 489 35.70 -16.71 -12.71
N LEU A 490 36.57 -17.42 -12.01
CA LEU A 490 36.40 -17.65 -10.56
C LEU A 490 36.61 -16.36 -9.76
N ALA A 491 37.57 -15.52 -10.16
CA ALA A 491 37.83 -14.26 -9.46
C ALA A 491 36.66 -13.27 -9.63
N ILE A 492 36.10 -13.15 -10.84
CA ILE A 492 34.93 -12.31 -11.13
C ILE A 492 33.72 -12.81 -10.33
N ALA A 493 33.42 -14.11 -10.40
CA ALA A 493 32.28 -14.68 -9.68
C ALA A 493 32.40 -14.51 -8.16
N GLN A 494 33.60 -14.70 -7.60
CA GLN A 494 33.83 -14.49 -6.17
C GLN A 494 33.69 -13.02 -5.78
N GLN A 495 34.24 -12.09 -6.57
CA GLN A 495 34.13 -10.65 -6.32
C GLN A 495 32.68 -10.17 -6.34
N GLU A 496 31.88 -10.59 -7.33
CA GLU A 496 30.46 -10.26 -7.40
C GLU A 496 29.69 -10.83 -6.19
N SER A 497 29.94 -12.10 -5.86
CA SER A 497 29.28 -12.74 -4.72
C SER A 497 29.61 -12.05 -3.40
N ASP A 498 30.89 -11.76 -3.15
CA ASP A 498 31.35 -11.07 -1.94
C ASP A 498 30.77 -9.64 -1.86
N LEU A 499 30.74 -8.92 -2.98
CA LEU A 499 30.16 -7.58 -3.06
C LEU A 499 28.66 -7.62 -2.74
N ILE A 500 27.88 -8.45 -3.42
CA ILE A 500 26.43 -8.58 -3.21
C ILE A 500 26.12 -8.94 -1.74
N ASN A 501 26.90 -9.86 -1.15
CA ASN A 501 26.74 -10.24 0.25
C ASN A 501 27.12 -9.12 1.24
N SER A 502 28.00 -8.20 0.84
CA SER A 502 28.38 -7.05 1.67
C SER A 502 27.34 -5.92 1.66
N LEU A 503 26.56 -5.82 0.58
CA LEU A 503 25.54 -4.80 0.36
C LEU A 503 24.23 -5.14 1.07
N VAL A 504 23.43 -4.09 1.32
CA VAL A 504 22.08 -4.23 1.88
C VAL A 504 21.06 -3.47 1.03
N SER A 505 19.86 -4.00 0.90
CA SER A 505 18.69 -3.39 0.28
C SER A 505 17.49 -3.50 1.21
N LEU A 506 16.50 -2.64 1.01
CA LEU A 506 15.25 -2.66 1.77
C LEU A 506 14.17 -3.38 1.00
N TYR A 507 13.69 -4.50 1.54
CA TYR A 507 12.53 -5.21 1.03
C TYR A 507 11.46 -5.31 2.13
N ASN A 508 10.29 -4.72 1.91
CA ASN A 508 9.23 -4.60 2.91
C ASN A 508 9.71 -4.11 4.30
N GLY A 509 10.67 -3.19 4.31
CA GLY A 509 11.28 -2.64 5.52
C GLY A 509 12.38 -3.49 6.15
N GLN A 510 12.64 -4.70 5.64
CA GLN A 510 13.73 -5.56 6.09
C GLN A 510 14.99 -5.31 5.28
N LEU A 511 16.15 -5.33 5.95
CA LEU A 511 17.45 -5.29 5.28
C LEU A 511 17.76 -6.69 4.77
N VAL A 512 17.94 -6.81 3.47
CA VAL A 512 18.31 -8.05 2.78
C VAL A 512 19.51 -7.78 1.87
N SER A 513 20.22 -8.79 1.39
CA SER A 513 21.17 -8.58 0.30
C SER A 513 20.41 -8.39 -1.02
N PRO A 514 20.94 -7.63 -2.00
CA PRO A 514 20.32 -7.47 -3.32
C PRO A 514 20.48 -8.73 -4.19
N SER A 515 19.95 -9.86 -3.71
CA SER A 515 20.11 -11.19 -4.32
C SER A 515 18.92 -11.60 -5.22
N ALA A 516 18.01 -10.67 -5.52
CA ALA A 516 16.86 -10.90 -6.40
C ALA A 516 17.02 -10.11 -7.70
N SER A 517 16.66 -10.74 -8.83
CA SER A 517 16.73 -10.11 -10.15
C SER A 517 15.36 -9.58 -10.61
N PRO A 518 15.21 -8.28 -10.93
CA PRO A 518 16.16 -7.20 -10.71
C PRO A 518 16.03 -6.61 -9.30
N THR A 519 17.16 -6.18 -8.74
CA THR A 519 17.19 -5.21 -7.64
C THR A 519 17.87 -3.94 -8.13
N PHE A 520 17.39 -2.77 -7.72
CA PHE A 520 17.99 -1.48 -8.08
C PHE A 520 18.43 -0.73 -6.83
N LEU A 521 19.65 -0.21 -6.84
CA LEU A 521 20.14 0.78 -5.89
C LEU A 521 20.46 2.08 -6.64
N ILE A 522 19.89 3.19 -6.20
CA ILE A 522 20.20 4.54 -6.69
C ILE A 522 20.91 5.30 -5.58
N ASN A 523 22.17 5.71 -5.82
CA ASN A 523 23.07 6.27 -4.80
C ASN A 523 23.15 5.38 -3.54
N GLY A 524 23.24 4.06 -3.74
CA GLY A 524 23.30 3.07 -2.67
C GLY A 524 21.97 2.83 -1.95
N GLU A 525 20.90 3.55 -2.30
CA GLU A 525 19.57 3.41 -1.71
C GLU A 525 18.69 2.51 -2.59
N THR A 526 17.95 1.59 -2.00
CA THR A 526 16.96 0.76 -2.70
C THR A 526 15.92 1.59 -3.39
N TYR A 527 15.74 1.32 -4.67
CA TYR A 527 14.73 1.94 -5.50
C TYR A 527 13.55 0.97 -5.71
N SER A 528 12.35 1.41 -5.35
CA SER A 528 11.10 0.65 -5.42
C SER A 528 10.07 1.22 -6.40
N GLY A 529 10.47 2.20 -7.23
CA GLY A 529 9.60 2.81 -8.24
C GLY A 529 9.42 1.95 -9.50
N GLY A 530 8.92 2.57 -10.58
CA GLY A 530 8.75 1.91 -11.88
C GLY A 530 10.08 1.39 -12.44
N ARG A 531 10.06 0.23 -13.08
CA ARG A 531 11.25 -0.48 -13.58
C ARG A 531 11.60 -0.17 -15.03
N ASP A 532 10.81 0.67 -15.69
CA ASP A 532 11.05 1.16 -17.05
C ASP A 532 12.14 2.24 -17.07
N GLY A 533 12.71 2.49 -18.26
CA GLY A 533 13.80 3.45 -18.43
C GLY A 533 13.42 4.87 -18.03
N GLU A 534 12.18 5.29 -18.27
CA GLU A 534 11.69 6.63 -17.93
C GLU A 534 11.63 6.82 -16.41
N SER A 535 11.09 5.85 -15.69
CA SER A 535 11.07 5.84 -14.23
C SER A 535 12.47 5.86 -13.61
N LEU A 536 13.40 5.03 -14.11
CA LEU A 536 14.80 5.02 -13.64
C LEU A 536 15.54 6.34 -13.95
N LYS A 537 15.37 6.88 -15.16
CA LYS A 537 15.92 8.19 -15.55
C LYS A 537 15.42 9.28 -14.61
N ASN A 538 14.11 9.34 -14.36
CA ASN A 538 13.51 10.34 -13.46
C ASN A 538 14.08 10.22 -12.03
N ALA A 539 14.23 8.99 -11.54
CA ALA A 539 14.80 8.73 -10.22
C ALA A 539 16.27 9.16 -10.12
N LEU A 540 17.09 8.92 -11.15
CA LEU A 540 18.47 9.39 -11.22
C LEU A 540 18.57 10.92 -11.34
N CYS A 541 17.74 11.53 -12.18
CA CYS A 541 17.67 12.98 -12.36
C CYS A 541 17.34 13.71 -11.05
N ALA A 542 16.49 13.11 -10.21
CA ALA A 542 16.18 13.64 -8.88
C ALA A 542 17.34 13.62 -7.88
N LYS A 543 18.44 12.89 -8.17
CA LYS A 543 19.61 12.79 -7.30
C LYS A 543 20.72 13.80 -7.63
N PHE A 544 20.61 14.57 -8.71
CA PHE A 544 21.57 15.66 -8.97
C PHE A 544 21.44 16.74 -7.90
N THR A 545 22.55 17.11 -7.29
CA THR A 545 22.64 18.19 -6.28
C THR A 545 23.10 19.52 -6.90
N GLY A 546 23.51 19.51 -8.17
CA GLY A 546 24.01 20.66 -8.92
C GLY A 546 23.18 20.97 -10.16
N GLU A 547 23.85 21.40 -11.23
CA GLU A 547 23.20 21.66 -12.52
C GLU A 547 22.63 20.35 -13.10
N LEU A 548 21.36 20.40 -13.47
CA LEU A 548 20.65 19.26 -14.03
C LEU A 548 20.99 19.12 -15.53
N PRO A 549 21.40 17.93 -16.01
CA PRO A 549 21.62 17.71 -17.44
C PRO A 549 20.35 18.01 -18.25
N ALA A 550 20.50 18.60 -19.44
CA ALA A 550 19.36 18.94 -20.31
C ALA A 550 18.56 17.68 -20.71
N GLU A 551 19.25 16.55 -20.78
CA GLU A 551 18.74 15.21 -21.06
C GLU A 551 17.70 14.75 -20.04
N CYS A 552 17.74 15.25 -18.80
CA CYS A 552 16.72 14.95 -17.78
C CYS A 552 15.32 15.47 -18.14
N SER A 553 15.22 16.45 -19.06
CA SER A 553 13.94 16.96 -19.55
C SER A 553 13.39 16.18 -20.76
N GLN A 554 14.16 15.22 -21.29
CA GLN A 554 13.73 14.39 -22.41
C GLN A 554 12.93 13.18 -21.91
N VAL A 555 12.05 12.64 -22.74
CA VAL A 555 11.21 11.48 -22.40
C VAL A 555 11.72 10.23 -23.12
N ILE A 556 11.86 9.13 -22.39
CA ILE A 556 12.14 7.82 -22.98
C ILE A 556 10.79 7.21 -23.41
N THR A 557 10.51 7.21 -24.71
CA THR A 557 9.19 6.80 -25.25
C THR A 557 9.05 5.30 -25.51
N ALA A 558 9.99 4.46 -25.07
CA ALA A 558 9.97 3.04 -25.36
C ALA A 558 9.05 2.28 -24.38
N GLN A 559 8.00 1.63 -24.90
CA GLN A 559 7.15 0.72 -24.14
C GLN A 559 7.91 -0.56 -23.81
N VAL A 560 8.16 -0.81 -22.53
CA VAL A 560 8.58 -2.13 -22.05
C VAL A 560 7.32 -2.97 -21.86
N ALA A 561 7.22 -4.12 -22.52
CA ALA A 561 6.12 -5.05 -22.33
C ALA A 561 6.15 -5.58 -20.88
N ALA A 562 5.00 -5.65 -20.22
CA ALA A 562 4.90 -6.24 -18.89
C ALA A 562 5.31 -7.74 -18.95
N PRO A 563 6.20 -8.22 -18.08
CA PRO A 563 6.62 -9.61 -18.10
C PRO A 563 5.43 -10.53 -17.79
N GLN A 564 5.28 -11.59 -18.57
CA GLN A 564 4.39 -12.72 -18.24
C GLN A 564 5.24 -13.84 -17.63
N GLY A 565 5.02 -14.11 -16.35
CA GLY A 565 5.69 -15.18 -15.61
C GLY A 565 5.60 -14.94 -14.11
N ASN A 566 5.71 -16.02 -13.33
CA ASN A 566 5.99 -16.00 -11.90
C ASN A 566 7.33 -16.73 -11.73
N CYS A 567 8.32 -16.12 -11.07
CA CYS A 567 9.44 -16.87 -10.46
C CYS A 567 9.07 -17.23 -9.03
#